data_AF-A0A2D5XXQ4-F1
#
_entry.id   AF-A0A2D5XXQ4-F1
#
_cell.length_a   1.000
_cell.length_b   1.000
_cell.length_c   1.000
_cell.angle_alpha   90.00
_cell.angle_beta   90.00
_cell.angle_gamma   90.00
#
_symmetry.space_group_name_H-M   'P 1'
#
loop_
_entity.id
_entity.type
_entity.pdbx_description
1 polymer ?
#
loop_
_entity_poly.entity_id
_entity_poly.type
_entity_poly.pdbx_seq_one_letter_code
_entity_poly.pdbx_strand_id
1 'polypeptide(L)'
;MKKEAPRVSKKPEEDVIEHLAGWLRSVRKQGYSLQKGVEELLQQGYDPKIVRKSARRSRHRSERVLPVLLLIVLVILGFLATWMTFVYQAECDTFACYQEAMRKCVDNIGYVNEEPEVFWGYDVLGRSGNLCRIRVTLLQAREGELGLSALSGQEMVCSYNYGIAAYPEKDIAKCQGELKESLQDLVIEKLHTHILENLGQIDQGLNG
;
A
#
# COMPACT_ATOMS: atom_id res chain seq x y z
N MET A 1 69.34 32.64 -47.62
CA MET A 1 68.06 31.89 -47.65
C MET A 1 67.99 31.00 -46.40
N LYS A 2 67.21 31.38 -45.39
CA LYS A 2 67.01 30.63 -44.14
C LYS A 2 65.79 29.74 -44.32
N LYS A 3 65.94 28.41 -44.23
CA LYS A 3 64.82 27.46 -44.22
C LYS A 3 64.15 27.51 -42.85
N GLU A 4 62.88 27.89 -42.80
CA GLU A 4 62.03 27.75 -41.61
C GLU A 4 61.63 26.28 -41.43
N ALA A 5 61.75 25.78 -40.20
CA ALA A 5 61.29 24.46 -39.82
C ALA A 5 59.77 24.49 -39.53
N PRO A 6 59.01 23.44 -39.93
CA PRO A 6 57.56 23.41 -39.71
C PRO A 6 57.21 23.29 -38.22
N ARG A 7 56.29 24.14 -37.75
CA ARG A 7 55.72 24.03 -36.40
C ARG A 7 54.79 22.82 -36.35
N VAL A 8 55.18 21.82 -35.56
CA VAL A 8 54.32 20.69 -35.19
C VAL A 8 53.21 21.20 -34.27
N SER A 9 51.97 21.04 -34.73
CA SER A 9 50.75 21.40 -34.01
C SER A 9 50.58 20.53 -32.75
N LYS A 10 50.65 21.14 -31.57
CA LYS A 10 50.25 20.52 -30.30
C LYS A 10 48.72 20.48 -30.21
N LYS A 11 48.10 19.49 -30.85
CA LYS A 11 46.70 19.15 -30.62
C LYS A 11 46.36 17.64 -30.47
N PRO A 12 47.25 16.74 -30.00
CA PRO A 12 46.91 15.31 -29.87
C PRO A 12 46.26 14.94 -28.52
N GLU A 13 46.10 15.85 -27.57
CA GLU A 13 45.74 15.48 -26.20
C GLU A 13 44.22 15.36 -25.96
N GLU A 14 43.39 16.14 -26.66
CA GLU A 14 41.93 16.06 -26.53
C GLU A 14 41.32 14.85 -27.26
N ASP A 15 41.80 14.53 -28.46
CA ASP A 15 41.31 13.39 -29.26
C ASP A 15 41.57 12.05 -28.56
N VAL A 16 42.70 11.94 -27.84
CA VAL A 16 43.04 10.73 -27.07
C VAL A 16 42.09 10.55 -25.88
N ILE A 17 41.64 11.64 -25.26
CA ILE A 17 40.73 11.57 -24.11
C ILE A 17 39.32 11.14 -24.55
N GLU A 18 38.80 11.66 -25.65
CA GLU A 18 37.47 11.25 -26.16
C GLU A 18 37.46 9.80 -26.62
N HIS A 19 38.51 9.35 -27.32
CA HIS A 19 38.62 7.96 -27.78
C HIS A 19 38.69 6.98 -26.60
N LEU A 20 39.46 7.31 -25.55
CA LEU A 20 39.53 6.51 -24.33
C LEU A 20 38.19 6.48 -23.58
N ALA A 21 37.46 7.59 -23.52
CA ALA A 21 36.14 7.66 -22.87
C ALA A 21 35.06 6.87 -23.62
N GLY A 22 35.13 6.81 -24.95
CA GLY A 22 34.27 5.96 -25.79
C GLY A 22 34.55 4.47 -25.56
N TRP A 23 35.82 4.08 -25.62
CA TRP A 23 36.23 2.70 -25.43
C TRP A 23 35.89 2.16 -24.03
N LEU A 24 36.12 2.94 -22.96
CA LEU A 24 35.79 2.55 -21.58
C LEU A 24 34.28 2.29 -21.37
N ARG A 25 33.40 2.98 -22.10
CA ARG A 25 31.94 2.73 -22.07
C ARG A 25 31.57 1.41 -22.77
N SER A 26 32.30 1.04 -23.82
CA SER A 26 32.11 -0.23 -24.54
C SER A 26 32.56 -1.42 -23.70
N VAL A 27 33.75 -1.35 -23.08
CA VAL A 27 34.31 -2.42 -22.25
C VAL A 27 33.42 -2.73 -21.03
N ARG A 28 32.79 -1.72 -20.43
CA ARG A 28 31.88 -1.91 -19.29
C ARG A 28 30.61 -2.69 -19.64
N LYS A 29 30.13 -2.60 -20.88
CA LYS A 29 28.95 -3.36 -21.35
C LYS A 29 29.25 -4.84 -21.60
N GLN A 30 30.51 -5.20 -21.85
CA GLN A 30 30.90 -6.54 -22.25
C GLN A 30 31.45 -7.41 -21.10
N GLY A 31 31.48 -6.90 -19.86
CA GLY A 31 31.90 -7.68 -18.69
C GLY A 31 33.39 -8.07 -18.67
N TYR A 32 34.23 -7.44 -19.50
CA TYR A 32 35.66 -7.73 -19.52
C TYR A 32 36.35 -7.28 -18.23
N SER A 33 37.22 -8.16 -17.71
CA SER A 33 38.09 -7.87 -16.57
C SER A 33 38.95 -6.63 -16.83
N LEU A 34 38.91 -5.69 -15.89
CA LEU A 34 39.70 -4.46 -15.87
C LEU A 34 41.22 -4.71 -16.05
N GLN A 35 41.70 -5.93 -15.77
CA GLN A 35 43.10 -6.30 -15.98
C GLN A 35 43.49 -6.41 -17.45
N LYS A 36 42.64 -6.98 -18.31
CA LYS A 36 42.95 -7.13 -19.75
C LYS A 36 43.05 -5.78 -20.45
N GLY A 37 42.17 -4.84 -20.09
CA GLY A 37 42.22 -3.49 -20.66
C GLY A 37 43.47 -2.70 -20.26
N VAL A 38 44.07 -2.99 -19.10
CA VAL A 38 45.33 -2.38 -18.68
C VAL A 38 46.51 -2.94 -19.47
N GLU A 39 46.51 -4.25 -19.77
CA GLU A 39 47.55 -4.89 -20.58
C GLU A 39 47.55 -4.38 -22.03
N GLU A 40 46.38 -4.21 -22.66
CA GLU A 40 46.28 -3.66 -24.02
C GLU A 40 46.81 -2.22 -24.12
N LEU A 41 46.52 -1.38 -23.12
CA LEU A 41 47.03 0.00 -23.07
C LEU A 41 48.55 0.05 -22.87
N LEU A 42 49.12 -0.91 -22.12
CA LEU A 42 50.57 -1.02 -21.98
C LEU A 42 51.24 -1.48 -23.28
N GLN A 43 50.59 -2.38 -24.04
CA GLN A 43 51.06 -2.78 -25.37
C GLN A 43 51.03 -1.64 -26.38
N GLN A 44 50.12 -0.68 -26.23
CA GLN A 44 50.06 0.54 -27.05
C GLN A 44 51.10 1.61 -26.67
N GLY A 45 52.02 1.32 -25.74
CA GLY A 45 53.14 2.22 -25.41
C GLY A 45 52.79 3.39 -24.49
N TYR A 46 51.62 3.37 -23.84
CA TYR A 46 51.24 4.39 -22.86
C TYR A 46 52.06 4.27 -21.56
N ASP A 47 52.41 5.41 -20.96
CA ASP A 47 53.24 5.45 -19.74
C ASP A 47 52.55 4.70 -18.58
N PRO A 48 53.18 3.65 -18.02
CA PRO A 48 52.63 2.85 -16.92
C PRO A 48 52.31 3.69 -15.67
N LYS A 49 52.96 4.84 -15.47
CA LYS A 49 52.68 5.75 -14.35
C LYS A 49 51.32 6.43 -14.52
N ILE A 50 50.93 6.79 -15.74
CA ILE A 50 49.64 7.43 -16.03
C ILE A 50 48.52 6.40 -15.87
N VAL A 51 48.70 5.19 -16.40
CA VAL A 51 47.75 4.08 -16.31
C VAL A 51 47.53 3.63 -14.85
N ARG A 52 48.59 3.57 -14.03
CA ARG A 52 48.46 3.26 -12.58
C ARG A 52 47.77 4.37 -11.80
N LYS A 53 47.96 5.64 -12.18
CA LYS A 53 47.37 6.81 -11.48
C LYS A 53 45.86 6.91 -11.74
N SER A 54 45.40 6.59 -12.96
CA SER A 54 43.97 6.50 -13.28
C SER A 54 43.28 5.32 -12.60
N ALA A 55 43.93 4.15 -12.53
CA ALA A 55 43.40 2.99 -11.80
C ALA A 55 43.23 3.24 -10.29
N ARG A 56 44.20 3.90 -9.63
CA ARG A 56 44.10 4.26 -8.20
C ARG A 56 42.96 5.24 -7.91
N ARG A 57 42.64 6.14 -8.83
CA ARG A 57 41.60 7.17 -8.63
C ARG A 57 40.17 6.59 -8.69
N SER A 58 39.96 5.49 -9.39
CA SER A 58 38.66 4.78 -9.45
C SER A 58 38.34 4.02 -8.15
N ARG A 59 39.36 3.49 -7.45
CA ARG A 59 39.18 2.69 -6.23
C ARG A 59 38.66 3.51 -5.04
N HIS A 60 39.11 4.76 -4.91
CA HIS A 60 38.78 5.61 -3.76
C HIS A 60 37.35 6.19 -3.79
N ARG A 61 36.70 6.22 -4.97
CA ARG A 61 35.31 6.70 -5.12
C ARG A 61 34.27 5.66 -4.68
N SER A 62 34.63 4.38 -4.63
CA SER A 62 33.73 3.28 -4.26
C SER A 62 33.58 3.09 -2.74
N GLU A 63 34.57 3.50 -1.94
CA GLU A 63 34.55 3.29 -0.48
C GLU A 63 33.60 4.23 0.26
N ARG A 64 33.23 5.37 -0.34
CA ARG A 64 32.27 6.31 0.25
C ARG A 64 30.82 6.05 -0.17
N VAL A 65 30.59 5.33 -1.27
CA VAL A 65 29.21 5.04 -1.75
C VAL A 65 28.61 3.80 -1.08
N LEU A 66 29.45 2.82 -0.69
CA LEU A 66 28.99 1.61 -0.02
C LEU A 66 28.30 1.87 1.34
N PRO A 67 28.86 2.68 2.27
CA PRO A 67 28.20 2.94 3.55
C PRO A 67 26.92 3.76 3.40
N VAL A 68 26.87 4.68 2.42
CA VAL A 68 25.66 5.47 2.14
C VAL A 68 24.53 4.57 1.63
N LEU A 69 24.85 3.64 0.72
CA LEU A 69 23.87 2.69 0.21
C LEU A 69 23.37 1.73 1.30
N LEU A 70 24.26 1.25 2.17
CA LEU A 70 23.89 0.40 3.31
C LEU A 70 22.95 1.13 4.28
N LEU A 71 23.24 2.40 4.59
CA LEU A 71 22.39 3.21 5.45
C LEU A 71 20.98 3.42 4.86
N ILE A 72 20.89 3.68 3.55
CA ILE A 72 19.59 3.81 2.85
C ILE A 72 18.80 2.50 2.95
N VAL A 73 19.44 1.35 2.70
CA VAL A 73 18.79 0.04 2.83
C VAL A 73 18.26 -0.18 4.25
N LEU A 74 19.04 0.19 5.27
CA LEU A 74 18.66 0.04 6.67
C LEU A 74 17.46 0.94 7.04
N VAL A 75 17.42 2.17 6.50
CA VAL A 75 16.26 3.06 6.66
C VAL A 75 15.02 2.50 5.98
N ILE A 76 15.14 1.94 4.77
CA ILE A 76 14.01 1.31 4.06
C ILE A 76 13.50 0.09 4.84
N LEU A 77 14.40 -0.76 5.35
CA LEU A 77 14.01 -1.92 6.17
C LEU A 77 13.33 -1.48 7.48
N GLY A 78 13.83 -0.43 8.13
CA GLY A 78 13.20 0.17 9.30
C GLY A 78 11.79 0.67 9.00
N PHE A 79 11.61 1.38 7.89
CA PHE A 79 10.30 1.87 7.46
C PHE A 79 9.33 0.73 7.16
N LEU A 80 9.77 -0.32 6.46
CA LEU A 80 8.96 -1.52 6.18
C LEU A 80 8.55 -2.25 7.46
N ALA A 81 9.46 -2.40 8.42
CA ALA A 81 9.16 -3.05 9.70
C ALA A 81 8.12 -2.25 10.49
N THR A 82 8.26 -0.93 10.58
CA THR A 82 7.27 -0.07 11.23
C THR A 82 5.92 -0.12 10.52
N TRP A 83 5.91 -0.06 9.19
CA TRP A 83 4.67 -0.16 8.40
C TRP A 83 3.90 -1.45 8.69
N MET A 84 4.58 -2.60 8.71
CA MET A 84 3.92 -3.89 8.98
C MET A 84 3.29 -3.97 10.37
N THR A 85 3.89 -3.34 11.39
CA THR A 85 3.33 -3.37 12.75
C THR A 85 2.03 -2.58 12.92
N PHE A 86 1.79 -1.55 12.08
CA PHE A 86 0.58 -0.74 12.17
C PHE A 86 -0.58 -1.27 11.33
N VAL A 87 -0.30 -2.11 10.32
CA VAL A 87 -1.32 -2.60 9.37
C VAL A 87 -1.89 -3.96 9.78
N TYR A 88 -1.27 -4.65 10.73
CA TYR A 88 -1.76 -5.95 11.17
C TYR A 88 -3.01 -5.81 12.05
N GLN A 89 -4.18 -6.01 11.45
CA GLN A 89 -5.44 -6.22 12.17
C GLN A 89 -5.59 -7.70 12.49
N ALA A 90 -5.89 -8.02 13.75
CA ALA A 90 -6.12 -9.40 14.14
C ALA A 90 -7.55 -9.79 13.71
N GLU A 91 -7.67 -10.83 12.90
CA GLU A 91 -8.98 -11.33 12.46
C GLU A 91 -9.45 -12.45 13.40
N CYS A 92 -10.72 -12.39 13.80
CA CYS A 92 -11.38 -13.47 14.52
C CYS A 92 -12.06 -14.43 13.54
N ASP A 93 -11.71 -15.72 13.59
CA ASP A 93 -12.37 -16.74 12.77
C ASP A 93 -13.77 -17.12 13.28
N THR A 94 -14.07 -16.81 14.55
CA THR A 94 -15.32 -17.23 15.21
C THR A 94 -16.02 -16.07 15.88
N PHE A 95 -17.35 -16.14 15.89
CA PHE A 95 -18.17 -15.14 16.59
C PHE A 95 -17.88 -15.07 18.10
N ALA A 96 -17.49 -16.20 18.72
CA ALA A 96 -17.11 -16.23 20.12
C ALA A 96 -15.85 -15.39 20.41
N CYS A 97 -14.83 -15.46 19.55
CA CYS A 97 -13.63 -14.62 19.60
C CYS A 97 -14.02 -13.14 19.52
N TYR A 98 -14.88 -12.79 18.56
CA TYR A 98 -15.35 -11.42 18.40
C TYR A 98 -16.16 -10.92 19.60
N GLN A 99 -17.07 -11.73 20.16
CA GLN A 99 -17.81 -11.34 21.37
C GLN A 99 -16.89 -11.09 22.55
N GLU A 100 -15.87 -11.91 22.74
CA GLU A 100 -14.89 -11.72 23.81
C GLU A 100 -14.08 -10.44 23.60
N ALA A 101 -13.63 -10.19 22.36
CA ALA A 101 -12.99 -8.94 21.96
C ALA A 101 -13.88 -7.73 22.23
N MET A 102 -15.17 -7.79 21.90
CA MET A 102 -16.14 -6.73 22.14
C MET A 102 -16.37 -6.49 23.65
N ARG A 103 -16.50 -7.54 24.46
CA ARG A 103 -16.67 -7.41 25.92
C ARG A 103 -15.47 -6.75 26.58
N LYS A 104 -14.27 -7.12 26.14
CA LYS A 104 -12.99 -6.57 26.60
C LYS A 104 -12.64 -5.24 25.92
N CYS A 105 -13.31 -4.92 24.81
CA CYS A 105 -13.03 -3.82 23.90
C CYS A 105 -11.56 -3.77 23.44
N VAL A 106 -11.06 -4.91 22.97
CA VAL A 106 -9.72 -5.01 22.40
C VAL A 106 -9.72 -4.33 21.04
N ASP A 107 -8.80 -3.40 20.83
CA ASP A 107 -8.66 -2.60 19.63
C ASP A 107 -8.09 -3.42 18.46
N ASN A 108 -8.44 -3.01 17.24
CA ASN A 108 -7.92 -3.56 15.98
C ASN A 108 -8.22 -5.06 15.78
N ILE A 109 -9.37 -5.52 16.27
CA ILE A 109 -9.90 -6.86 15.99
C ILE A 109 -11.04 -6.76 14.98
N GLY A 110 -10.90 -7.49 13.88
CA GLY A 110 -11.90 -7.64 12.83
C GLY A 110 -12.67 -8.96 12.93
N TYR A 111 -13.92 -8.96 12.47
CA TYR A 111 -14.74 -10.16 12.31
C TYR A 111 -15.65 -9.99 11.09
N VAL A 112 -15.83 -11.05 10.31
CA VAL A 112 -16.77 -11.07 9.19
C VAL A 112 -17.86 -12.09 9.47
N ASN A 113 -19.12 -11.65 9.46
CA ASN A 113 -20.28 -12.54 9.53
C ASN A 113 -20.80 -12.79 8.11
N GLU A 114 -20.69 -14.04 7.66
CA GLU A 114 -21.16 -14.49 6.37
C GLU A 114 -22.59 -15.03 6.49
N GLU A 115 -23.59 -14.17 6.32
CA GLU A 115 -24.99 -14.57 6.24
C GLU A 115 -25.39 -14.89 4.80
N PRO A 116 -26.43 -15.72 4.58
CA PRO A 116 -26.83 -16.13 3.23
C PRO A 116 -27.27 -14.96 2.34
N GLU A 117 -27.73 -13.85 2.92
CA GLU A 117 -28.25 -12.69 2.21
C GLU A 117 -27.26 -11.52 2.17
N VAL A 118 -26.42 -11.37 3.20
CA VAL A 118 -25.56 -10.20 3.42
C VAL A 118 -24.26 -10.57 4.12
N PHE A 119 -23.18 -9.87 3.78
CA PHE A 119 -21.89 -9.99 4.45
C PHE A 119 -21.60 -8.74 5.26
N TRP A 120 -21.43 -8.92 6.57
CA TRP A 120 -21.16 -7.84 7.51
C TRP A 120 -19.73 -7.92 8.02
N GLY A 121 -19.01 -6.80 7.94
CA GLY A 121 -17.71 -6.61 8.57
C GLY A 121 -17.87 -5.85 9.89
N TYR A 122 -17.15 -6.29 10.92
CA TYR A 122 -17.14 -5.68 12.24
C TYR A 122 -15.70 -5.42 12.66
N ASP A 123 -15.35 -4.16 12.92
CA ASP A 123 -14.05 -3.79 13.48
C ASP A 123 -14.21 -3.16 14.86
N VAL A 124 -13.55 -3.72 15.86
CA VAL A 124 -13.48 -3.11 17.19
C VAL A 124 -12.44 -1.99 17.16
N LEU A 125 -12.91 -0.74 17.11
CA LEU A 125 -12.04 0.46 17.07
C LEU A 125 -11.39 0.74 18.43
N GLY A 126 -11.89 0.12 19.49
CA GLY A 126 -11.40 0.27 20.85
C GLY A 126 -12.21 1.25 21.68
N ARG A 127 -11.56 1.80 22.70
CA ARG A 127 -12.19 2.50 23.83
C ARG A 127 -12.35 4.01 23.59
N SER A 128 -13.53 4.52 23.89
CA SER A 128 -13.84 5.96 23.98
C SER A 128 -14.60 6.24 25.28
N GLY A 129 -13.88 6.59 26.34
CA GLY A 129 -14.47 6.81 27.66
C GLY A 129 -15.02 5.53 28.29
N ASN A 130 -16.34 5.47 28.49
CA ASN A 130 -17.06 4.28 28.99
C ASN A 130 -17.67 3.41 27.89
N LEU A 131 -17.42 3.77 26.64
CA LEU A 131 -18.02 3.15 25.47
C LEU A 131 -16.95 2.43 24.65
N CYS A 132 -17.30 1.26 24.13
CA CYS A 132 -16.58 0.56 23.10
C CYS A 132 -17.15 0.95 21.74
N ARG A 133 -16.29 1.43 20.84
CA ARG A 133 -16.68 1.82 19.48
C ARG A 133 -16.42 0.66 18.53
N ILE A 134 -17.41 0.36 17.72
CA ILE A 134 -17.38 -0.74 16.77
C ILE A 134 -17.77 -0.16 15.42
N ARG A 135 -16.90 -0.29 14.42
CA ARG A 135 -17.27 -0.01 13.03
C ARG A 135 -17.98 -1.23 12.47
N VAL A 136 -19.10 -0.99 11.81
CA VAL A 136 -19.88 -2.00 11.11
C VAL A 136 -19.93 -1.57 9.66
N THR A 137 -19.51 -2.46 8.77
CA THR A 137 -19.45 -2.21 7.33
C THR A 137 -20.28 -3.25 6.61
N LEU A 138 -21.17 -2.83 5.73
CA LEU A 138 -21.86 -3.77 4.84
C LEU A 138 -20.91 -4.11 3.70
N LEU A 139 -20.27 -5.27 3.73
CA LEU A 139 -19.26 -5.64 2.73
C LEU A 139 -19.91 -5.92 1.38
N GLN A 140 -20.99 -6.71 1.38
CA GLN A 140 -21.70 -7.09 0.17
C GLN A 140 -23.13 -7.54 0.50
N ALA A 141 -24.09 -7.10 -0.29
CA ALA A 141 -25.43 -7.69 -0.32
C ALA A 141 -25.54 -8.68 -1.50
N ARG A 142 -26.16 -9.84 -1.29
CA ARG A 142 -26.41 -10.80 -2.38
C ARG A 142 -27.55 -10.32 -3.29
N GLU A 143 -27.49 -10.75 -4.55
CA GLU A 143 -28.51 -10.43 -5.55
C GLU A 143 -29.88 -10.99 -5.13
N GLY A 144 -30.92 -10.16 -5.18
CA GLY A 144 -32.30 -10.55 -4.88
C GLY A 144 -33.01 -9.63 -3.90
N GLU A 145 -32.25 -8.90 -3.06
CA GLU A 145 -32.84 -7.95 -2.13
C GLU A 145 -32.75 -6.52 -2.67
N LEU A 146 -33.89 -6.01 -3.16
CA LEU A 146 -34.01 -4.69 -3.74
C LEU A 146 -33.51 -3.61 -2.75
N GLY A 147 -32.49 -2.86 -3.16
CA GLY A 147 -31.97 -1.68 -2.46
C GLY A 147 -30.74 -1.90 -1.58
N LEU A 148 -30.41 -3.13 -1.15
CA LEU A 148 -29.24 -3.35 -0.28
C LEU A 148 -27.90 -3.29 -1.04
N SER A 149 -27.90 -3.57 -2.34
CA SER A 149 -26.68 -3.51 -3.16
C SER A 149 -26.10 -2.10 -3.21
N ALA A 150 -26.95 -1.06 -3.20
CA ALA A 150 -26.54 0.33 -3.16
C ALA A 150 -25.85 0.74 -1.84
N LEU A 151 -26.06 -0.04 -0.78
CA LEU A 151 -25.48 0.21 0.54
C LEU A 151 -24.13 -0.49 0.75
N SER A 152 -23.68 -1.30 -0.21
CA SER A 152 -22.42 -2.04 -0.10
C SER A 152 -21.23 -1.07 -0.02
N GLY A 153 -20.36 -1.30 0.96
CA GLY A 153 -19.22 -0.45 1.29
C GLY A 153 -19.54 0.71 2.24
N GLN A 154 -20.81 0.99 2.53
CA GLN A 154 -21.15 1.98 3.55
C GLN A 154 -20.85 1.42 4.95
N GLU A 155 -20.53 2.33 5.87
CA GLU A 155 -20.19 2.02 7.25
C GLU A 155 -21.00 2.84 8.26
N MET A 156 -21.10 2.31 9.48
CA MET A 156 -21.57 3.02 10.66
C MET A 156 -20.71 2.68 11.87
N VAL A 157 -20.69 3.56 12.85
CA VAL A 157 -19.99 3.35 14.12
C VAL A 157 -21.02 3.23 15.24
N CYS A 158 -21.01 2.08 15.92
CA CYS A 158 -21.87 1.76 17.04
C CYS A 158 -21.12 1.88 18.36
N SER A 159 -21.82 2.32 19.40
CA SER A 159 -21.24 2.54 20.74
C SER A 159 -21.94 1.68 21.80
N TYR A 160 -21.17 0.81 22.47
CA TYR A 160 -21.68 -0.11 23.49
C TYR A 160 -20.98 0.11 24.84
N ASN A 161 -21.71 -0.12 25.94
CA ASN A 161 -21.08 -0.17 27.26
C ASN A 161 -20.23 -1.43 27.42
N TYR A 162 -19.22 -1.37 28.30
CA TYR A 162 -18.36 -2.52 28.61
C TYR A 162 -19.12 -3.75 29.09
N GLY A 163 -18.59 -4.93 28.74
CA GLY A 163 -19.14 -6.21 29.14
C GLY A 163 -20.38 -6.67 28.37
N ILE A 164 -20.94 -5.81 27.50
CA ILE A 164 -22.06 -6.17 26.63
C ILE A 164 -21.51 -6.59 25.27
N ALA A 165 -21.88 -7.79 24.83
CA ALA A 165 -21.67 -8.24 23.45
C ALA A 165 -23.03 -8.50 22.82
N ALA A 166 -23.29 -7.82 21.71
CA ALA A 166 -24.50 -7.96 20.92
C ALA A 166 -24.19 -7.63 19.47
N TYR A 167 -24.99 -8.18 18.58
CA TYR A 167 -24.98 -7.86 17.15
C TYR A 167 -25.40 -6.41 16.92
N PRO A 168 -24.50 -5.53 16.42
CA PRO A 168 -24.80 -4.11 16.25
C PRO A 168 -25.97 -3.79 15.33
N GLU A 169 -26.18 -4.61 14.30
CA GLU A 169 -27.25 -4.51 13.32
C GLU A 169 -28.65 -4.71 13.92
N LYS A 170 -28.76 -5.37 15.07
CA LYS A 170 -30.04 -5.56 15.79
C LYS A 170 -30.48 -4.33 16.57
N ASP A 171 -29.57 -3.39 16.85
CA ASP A 171 -29.82 -2.20 17.65
C ASP A 171 -29.16 -0.97 17.01
N ILE A 172 -29.61 -0.64 15.79
CA ILE A 172 -29.15 0.51 14.99
C ILE A 172 -29.31 1.86 15.70
N ALA A 173 -30.12 1.93 16.77
CA ALA A 173 -30.29 3.15 17.57
C ALA A 173 -28.98 3.58 18.24
N LYS A 174 -28.11 2.62 18.57
CA LYS A 174 -26.77 2.86 19.16
C LYS A 174 -25.69 3.18 18.13
N CYS A 175 -26.04 3.16 16.85
CA CYS A 175 -25.13 3.42 15.74
C CYS A 175 -25.30 4.83 15.19
N GLN A 176 -24.26 5.31 14.50
CA GLN A 176 -24.24 6.59 13.78
C GLN A 176 -23.42 6.42 12.50
N GLY A 177 -23.83 7.05 11.41
CA GLY A 177 -23.11 6.99 10.12
C GLY A 177 -24.05 6.80 8.94
N GLU A 178 -23.48 6.86 7.75
CA GLU A 178 -24.19 6.80 6.47
C GLU A 178 -25.01 5.50 6.33
N LEU A 179 -24.43 4.36 6.71
CA LEU A 179 -25.12 3.07 6.60
C LEU A 179 -26.41 3.04 7.44
N LYS A 180 -26.43 3.71 8.61
CA LYS A 180 -27.63 3.79 9.44
C LYS A 180 -28.72 4.61 8.76
N GLU A 181 -28.35 5.76 8.21
CA GLU A 181 -29.30 6.67 7.54
C GLU A 181 -29.91 5.98 6.33
N SER A 182 -29.09 5.38 5.47
CA SER A 182 -29.57 4.65 4.29
C SER A 182 -30.42 3.42 4.65
N LEU A 183 -30.07 2.69 5.73
CA LEU A 183 -30.91 1.59 6.22
C LEU A 183 -32.26 2.10 6.72
N GLN A 184 -32.31 3.25 7.39
CA GLN A 184 -33.56 3.87 7.83
C GLN A 184 -34.44 4.27 6.64
N ASP A 185 -33.85 4.88 5.61
CA ASP A 185 -34.55 5.23 4.38
C ASP A 185 -35.14 4.00 3.68
N LEU A 186 -34.36 2.92 3.58
CA LEU A 186 -34.81 1.66 2.99
C LEU A 186 -35.97 1.03 3.78
N VAL A 187 -35.91 1.05 5.11
CA VAL A 187 -37.00 0.55 5.96
C VAL A 187 -38.27 1.38 5.75
N ILE A 188 -38.16 2.71 5.65
CA ILE A 188 -39.29 3.60 5.38
C ILE A 188 -39.91 3.30 4.01
N GLU A 189 -39.09 3.11 2.98
CA GLU A 189 -39.56 2.77 1.62
C GLU A 189 -40.32 1.43 1.59
N LYS A 190 -39.76 0.39 2.24
CA LYS A 190 -40.40 -0.93 2.35
C LYS A 190 -41.73 -0.86 3.12
N LEU A 191 -41.78 -0.07 4.21
CA LEU A 191 -43.01 0.15 4.97
C LEU A 191 -44.09 0.86 4.14
N HIS A 192 -43.73 1.91 3.40
CA HIS A 192 -44.68 2.61 2.52
C HIS A 192 -45.26 1.67 1.46
N THR A 193 -44.41 0.84 0.85
CA THR A 193 -44.83 -0.13 -0.17
C THR A 193 -45.84 -1.12 0.42
N HIS A 194 -45.53 -1.68 1.59
CA HIS A 194 -46.40 -2.66 2.24
C HIS A 194 -47.75 -2.07 2.68
N ILE A 195 -47.79 -0.82 3.14
CA ILE A 195 -49.06 -0.16 3.50
C ILE A 195 -49.94 0.03 2.26
N LEU A 196 -49.37 0.46 1.14
CA LEU A 196 -50.11 0.69 -0.10
C LEU A 196 -50.69 -0.62 -0.67
N GLU A 197 -49.92 -1.70 -0.64
CA GLU A 197 -50.38 -3.03 -1.10
C GLU A 197 -51.55 -3.56 -0.27
N ASN A 198 -51.51 -3.38 1.06
CA ASN A 198 -52.60 -3.82 1.94
C ASN A 198 -53.86 -2.97 1.79
N LEU A 199 -53.73 -1.65 1.62
CA LEU A 199 -54.89 -0.76 1.42
C LEU A 199 -55.62 -1.05 0.10
N GLY A 200 -54.90 -1.36 -0.97
CA GLY A 200 -55.50 -1.70 -2.26
C GLY A 200 -56.33 -2.99 -2.24
N GLN A 201 -56.00 -3.94 -1.36
CA GLN A 201 -56.74 -5.20 -1.22
C GLN A 201 -58.08 -5.04 -0.47
N ILE A 202 -58.17 -4.08 0.46
CA ILE A 202 -59.40 -3.85 1.23
C ILE A 202 -60.51 -3.27 0.34
N ASP A 203 -60.16 -2.41 -0.62
CA ASP A 203 -61.12 -1.77 -1.53
C ASP A 203 -61.74 -2.74 -2.54
N GLN A 204 -61.01 -3.81 -2.90
CA GLN A 204 -61.52 -4.90 -3.75
C GLN A 204 -62.48 -5.85 -3.01
N GLY A 205 -62.37 -5.95 -1.68
CA GLY A 205 -63.24 -6.78 -0.86
C GLY A 205 -64.59 -6.15 -0.52
N LEU A 206 -64.75 -4.82 -0.68
CA LEU A 206 -65.98 -4.09 -0.36
C LEU A 206 -66.90 -3.84 -1.58
N ASN A 207 -66.41 -4.10 -2.80
CA ASN A 207 -67.14 -3.90 -4.06
C ASN A 207 -67.61 -5.21 -4.72
N GLY A 208 -67.61 -6.34 -4.00
CA GLY A 208 -68.17 -7.62 -4.43
C GLY A 208 -69.28 -8.08 -3.50
#